data_AF-A0A8J3V7U4-F1
#
_entry.id   AF-A0A8J3V7U4-F1
#
_cell.length_a   1.000
_cell.length_b   1.000
_cell.length_c   1.000
_cell.angle_alpha   90.00
_cell.angle_beta   90.00
_cell.angle_gamma   90.00
#
_symmetry.space_group_name_H-M   'P 1'
#
loop_
_entity.id
_entity.type
_entity.pdbx_description
1 polymer ?
#
loop_
_entity_poly.entity_id
_entity_poly.type
_entity_poly.pdbx_seq_one_letter_code
_entity_poly.pdbx_strand_id
1 'polypeptide(L)'
;MSNDSEISRDVGQTAGSSGRLRLARGVSPWLAPTATAAVVTTLLTRRSPRWALAAVPLAALTGGMLWFFRDPERVPGQGRVISPADGVVQSIDPWADGRTRVAIFMSPLNVHVNRAPVAGTITSVEHVPGGFVPAFNKDSDKNERVVWHFDSALGDIEMVQIAGAVARRIVPYLPAGTKVAQGDRVGLIRLGSRVDVYLPEGIAPAVSVGEKTVAGVTRLDHV
;
A
#
# COMPACT_ATOMS: atom_id res chain seq x y z
N MET A 1 -41.93 -25.06 -35.59
CA MET A 1 -40.83 -24.27 -36.18
C MET A 1 -40.36 -23.31 -35.09
N SER A 2 -39.49 -23.73 -34.17
CA SER A 2 -38.05 -23.99 -34.29
C SER A 2 -37.19 -22.74 -34.10
N ASN A 3 -36.62 -22.67 -32.90
CA ASN A 3 -35.29 -22.14 -32.55
C ASN A 3 -34.96 -20.68 -32.86
N ASP A 4 -35.03 -19.85 -31.82
CA ASP A 4 -34.11 -18.73 -31.60
C ASP A 4 -32.76 -19.29 -31.14
N SER A 5 -31.87 -19.54 -32.09
CA SER A 5 -30.51 -20.05 -31.84
C SER A 5 -29.49 -18.92 -31.69
N GLU A 6 -28.75 -18.96 -30.58
CA GLU A 6 -27.35 -18.56 -30.40
C GLU A 6 -27.03 -17.07 -30.62
N ILE A 7 -26.96 -16.25 -29.56
CA ILE A 7 -25.82 -16.15 -28.62
C ILE A 7 -24.50 -16.56 -29.26
N SER A 8 -23.85 -15.63 -29.95
CA SER A 8 -22.39 -15.58 -30.02
C SER A 8 -21.94 -14.19 -30.50
N ARG A 9 -20.76 -13.77 -30.03
CA ARG A 9 -20.06 -12.47 -30.20
C ARG A 9 -20.48 -11.46 -29.13
N ASP A 10 -19.62 -10.94 -28.26
CA ASP A 10 -18.16 -10.85 -28.28
C ASP A 10 -17.75 -10.67 -26.81
N VAL A 11 -17.18 -11.72 -26.20
CA VAL A 11 -16.55 -11.60 -24.87
C VAL A 11 -15.30 -10.79 -25.11
N GLY A 12 -15.40 -9.49 -24.80
CA GLY A 12 -14.32 -8.53 -24.83
C GLY A 12 -13.08 -9.09 -24.14
N GLN A 13 -12.16 -9.51 -24.99
CA GLN A 13 -10.72 -9.56 -24.85
C GLN A 13 -10.21 -9.30 -23.42
N THR A 14 -9.78 -10.38 -22.79
CA THR A 14 -8.85 -10.37 -21.66
C THR A 14 -7.61 -9.56 -22.06
N ALA A 15 -7.58 -8.29 -21.65
CA ALA A 15 -6.41 -7.46 -21.75
C ALA A 15 -5.31 -8.09 -20.86
N GLY A 16 -4.42 -8.86 -21.50
CA GLY A 16 -3.14 -9.21 -20.92
C GLY A 16 -2.44 -7.91 -20.52
N SER A 17 -2.34 -7.67 -19.22
CA SER A 17 -1.61 -6.52 -18.72
C SER A 17 -0.14 -6.73 -19.07
N SER A 18 0.33 -6.00 -20.09
CA SER A 18 1.76 -5.92 -20.36
C SER A 18 2.43 -5.49 -19.05
N GLY A 19 3.32 -6.31 -18.52
CA GLY A 19 3.98 -6.10 -17.23
C GLY A 19 4.91 -4.89 -17.26
N ARG A 20 4.36 -3.68 -17.34
CA ARG A 20 5.11 -2.45 -17.08
C ARG A 20 5.37 -2.41 -15.58
N LEU A 21 6.64 -2.47 -15.22
CA LEU A 21 7.09 -2.19 -13.86
C LEU A 21 6.68 -0.75 -13.53
N ARG A 22 5.59 -0.61 -12.77
CA ARG A 22 5.14 0.68 -12.26
C ARG A 22 5.75 0.86 -10.87
N LEU A 23 6.27 2.05 -10.62
CA LEU A 23 6.91 2.40 -9.35
C LEU A 23 6.05 3.42 -8.60
N ALA A 24 6.21 3.44 -7.28
CA ALA A 24 5.58 4.39 -6.39
C ALA A 24 5.87 5.85 -6.82
N ARG A 25 4.86 6.70 -6.71
CA ARG A 25 4.99 8.13 -7.05
C ARG A 25 6.04 8.78 -6.14
N GLY A 26 6.94 9.57 -6.72
CA GLY A 26 7.97 10.30 -5.97
C GLY A 26 9.19 9.45 -5.58
N VAL A 27 9.41 8.29 -6.21
CA VAL A 27 10.60 7.45 -5.98
C VAL A 27 11.90 8.03 -6.54
N SER A 28 11.82 8.91 -7.56
CA SER A 28 12.99 9.37 -8.33
C SER A 28 14.17 9.88 -7.48
N PRO A 29 13.98 10.70 -6.42
CA PRO A 29 15.08 11.17 -5.59
C PRO A 29 15.87 10.06 -4.87
N TRP A 30 15.24 8.91 -4.67
CA TRP A 30 15.83 7.75 -4.02
C TRP A 30 16.52 6.84 -5.03
N LEU A 31 15.88 6.59 -6.17
CA LEU A 31 16.37 5.65 -7.17
C LEU A 31 17.44 6.23 -8.11
N ALA A 32 17.33 7.50 -8.48
CA ALA A 32 18.24 8.11 -9.48
C ALA A 32 19.72 8.13 -9.02
N PRO A 33 20.06 8.46 -7.77
CA PRO A 33 21.45 8.47 -7.33
C PRO A 33 22.08 7.08 -7.33
N THR A 34 21.34 6.07 -6.82
CA THR A 34 21.84 4.69 -6.74
C THR A 34 21.96 4.05 -8.11
N ALA A 35 20.98 4.28 -9.00
CA ALA A 35 21.04 3.83 -10.38
C ALA A 35 22.19 4.48 -11.16
N THR A 36 22.38 5.80 -11.02
CA THR A 36 23.49 6.52 -11.68
C THR A 36 24.84 6.00 -11.19
N ALA A 37 25.01 5.85 -9.87
CA ALA A 37 26.24 5.32 -9.29
C ALA A 37 26.51 3.88 -9.77
N ALA A 38 25.48 3.02 -9.83
CA ALA A 38 25.59 1.65 -10.35
C ALA A 38 26.02 1.63 -11.82
N VAL A 39 25.43 2.48 -12.66
CA VAL A 39 25.80 2.58 -14.09
C VAL A 39 27.23 3.09 -14.26
N VAL A 40 27.59 4.19 -13.58
CA VAL A 40 28.93 4.79 -13.67
C VAL A 40 30.00 3.79 -13.23
N THR A 41 29.83 3.15 -12.07
CA THR A 41 30.80 2.17 -11.58
C THR A 41 30.89 0.94 -12.49
N THR A 42 29.77 0.47 -13.04
CA THR A 42 29.75 -0.60 -14.04
C THR A 42 30.52 -0.21 -15.30
N LEU A 43 30.36 1.00 -15.82
CA LEU A 43 31.10 1.48 -16.99
C LEU A 43 32.61 1.58 -16.70
N LEU A 44 32.99 1.99 -15.49
CA LEU A 44 34.39 2.09 -15.07
C LEU A 44 35.09 0.73 -14.95
N THR A 45 34.35 -0.39 -14.85
CA THR A 45 34.93 -1.74 -14.89
C THR A 45 35.69 -2.01 -16.19
N ARG A 46 35.30 -1.36 -17.30
CA ARG A 46 36.00 -1.42 -18.58
C ARG A 46 37.42 -0.85 -18.52
N ARG A 47 37.71 0.04 -17.57
CA ARG A 47 39.04 0.61 -17.35
C ARG A 47 39.84 -0.15 -16.29
N SER A 48 39.18 -0.64 -15.25
CA SER A 48 39.84 -1.43 -14.20
C SER A 48 38.84 -2.34 -13.49
N PRO A 49 39.14 -3.64 -13.34
CA PRO A 49 38.20 -4.59 -12.72
C PRO A 49 37.92 -4.29 -11.24
N ARG A 50 38.77 -3.50 -10.56
CA ARG A 50 38.56 -3.09 -9.16
C ARG A 50 37.25 -2.35 -8.91
N TRP A 51 36.71 -1.69 -9.94
CA TRP A 51 35.40 -1.02 -9.86
C TRP A 51 34.24 -1.99 -9.65
N ALA A 52 34.42 -3.28 -9.93
CA ALA A 52 33.42 -4.32 -9.68
C ALA A 52 33.04 -4.40 -8.19
N LEU A 53 33.99 -4.13 -7.28
CA LEU A 53 33.74 -4.12 -5.83
C LEU A 53 32.70 -3.07 -5.42
N ALA A 54 32.59 -1.97 -6.18
CA ALA A 54 31.56 -0.95 -5.98
C ALA A 54 30.30 -1.21 -6.82
N ALA A 55 30.47 -1.68 -8.07
CA ALA A 55 29.36 -1.88 -9.00
C ALA A 55 28.36 -2.93 -8.52
N VAL A 56 28.83 -4.07 -7.99
CA VAL A 56 27.96 -5.16 -7.52
C VAL A 56 27.02 -4.72 -6.38
N PRO A 57 27.50 -4.16 -5.25
CA PRO A 57 26.60 -3.73 -4.18
C PRO A 57 25.68 -2.58 -4.59
N LEU A 58 26.12 -1.66 -5.45
CA LEU A 58 25.28 -0.57 -5.96
C LEU A 58 24.17 -1.08 -6.90
N ALA A 59 24.47 -2.06 -7.75
CA ALA A 59 23.48 -2.72 -8.59
C ALA A 59 22.46 -3.49 -7.72
N ALA A 60 22.93 -4.23 -6.70
CA ALA A 60 22.06 -4.93 -5.76
C ALA A 60 21.16 -3.96 -4.99
N LEU A 61 21.70 -2.83 -4.51
CA LEU A 61 20.93 -1.78 -3.85
C LEU A 61 19.87 -1.20 -4.80
N THR A 62 20.24 -0.88 -6.04
CA THR A 62 19.31 -0.37 -7.06
C THR A 62 18.18 -1.38 -7.31
N GLY A 63 18.51 -2.66 -7.45
CA GLY A 63 17.52 -3.74 -7.59
C GLY A 63 16.59 -3.84 -6.37
N GLY A 64 17.13 -3.75 -5.17
CA GLY A 64 16.35 -3.72 -3.92
C GLY A 64 15.41 -2.52 -3.83
N MET A 65 15.84 -1.35 -4.28
CA MET A 65 15.00 -0.15 -4.32
C MET A 65 13.87 -0.27 -5.36
N LEU A 66 14.17 -0.79 -6.55
CA LEU A 66 13.16 -1.10 -7.57
C LEU A 66 12.11 -2.06 -7.03
N TRP A 67 12.54 -3.11 -6.33
CA TRP A 67 11.65 -4.07 -5.69
C TRP A 67 10.81 -3.44 -4.58
N PHE A 68 11.43 -2.64 -3.70
CA PHE A 68 10.75 -2.00 -2.57
C PHE A 68 9.67 -1.01 -3.02
N PHE A 69 9.99 -0.18 -4.01
CA PHE A 69 9.08 0.85 -4.53
C PHE A 69 8.18 0.35 -5.67
N ARG A 70 8.09 -0.96 -5.90
CA ARG A 70 7.17 -1.51 -6.89
C ARG A 70 5.71 -1.18 -6.54
N ASP A 71 4.92 -0.89 -7.55
CA ASP A 71 3.50 -0.56 -7.43
C ASP A 71 2.71 -1.29 -8.54
N PRO A 72 2.49 -2.61 -8.39
CA PRO A 72 1.79 -3.40 -9.40
C PRO A 72 0.35 -2.92 -9.58
N GLU A 73 -0.17 -3.05 -10.80
CA GLU A 73 -1.61 -2.89 -11.03
C GLU A 73 -2.39 -4.04 -10.41
N ARG A 74 -3.59 -3.71 -9.92
CA ARG A 74 -4.47 -4.64 -9.21
C ARG A 74 -5.90 -4.39 -9.63
N VAL A 75 -6.65 -5.48 -9.76
CA VAL A 75 -8.10 -5.41 -9.87
C VAL A 75 -8.67 -5.29 -8.46
N PRO A 76 -9.52 -4.28 -8.17
CA PRO A 76 -10.15 -4.14 -6.87
C PRO A 76 -10.87 -5.43 -6.44
N GLY A 77 -10.69 -5.78 -5.16
CA GLY A 77 -11.40 -6.90 -4.55
C GLY A 77 -12.90 -6.66 -4.39
N GLN A 78 -13.62 -7.69 -4.00
CA GLN A 78 -15.03 -7.59 -3.65
C GLN A 78 -15.16 -7.32 -2.15
N GLY A 79 -16.08 -6.42 -1.75
CA GLY A 79 -16.34 -6.10 -0.35
C GLY A 79 -16.74 -4.64 -0.16
N ARG A 80 -17.36 -4.31 0.98
CA ARG A 80 -17.67 -2.91 1.29
C ARG A 80 -16.42 -2.18 1.78
N VAL A 81 -15.50 -2.91 2.45
CA VAL A 81 -14.19 -2.44 2.88
C VAL A 81 -13.12 -3.43 2.44
N ILE A 82 -12.05 -2.94 1.81
CA ILE A 82 -10.90 -3.75 1.40
C ILE A 82 -9.61 -3.28 2.08
N SER A 83 -8.63 -4.16 2.13
CA SER A 83 -7.34 -3.90 2.77
C SER A 83 -6.65 -2.71 2.09
N PRO A 84 -6.17 -1.71 2.84
CA PRO A 84 -5.40 -0.60 2.29
C PRO A 84 -3.92 -0.95 2.13
N ALA A 85 -3.47 -2.11 2.60
CA ALA A 85 -2.06 -2.47 2.69
C ALA A 85 -1.79 -3.93 2.30
N ASP A 86 -0.59 -4.18 1.75
CA ASP A 86 -0.02 -5.52 1.70
C ASP A 86 0.59 -5.82 3.06
N GLY A 87 0.28 -6.99 3.62
CA GLY A 87 0.84 -7.31 4.91
C GLY A 87 0.26 -8.56 5.53
N VAL A 88 0.28 -8.56 6.86
CA VAL A 88 -0.32 -9.58 7.70
C VAL A 88 -1.18 -8.88 8.74
N VAL A 89 -2.40 -9.37 8.97
CA VAL A 89 -3.25 -8.87 10.06
C VAL A 89 -2.53 -9.14 11.38
N GLN A 90 -2.13 -8.07 12.05
CA GLN A 90 -1.38 -8.13 13.30
C GLN A 90 -2.31 -8.24 14.50
N SER A 91 -3.40 -7.47 14.53
CA SER A 91 -4.41 -7.52 15.58
C SER A 91 -5.78 -7.08 15.06
N ILE A 92 -6.81 -7.53 15.76
CA ILE A 92 -8.21 -7.14 15.56
C ILE A 92 -8.73 -6.81 16.95
N ASP A 93 -8.99 -5.52 17.20
CA ASP A 93 -9.28 -5.03 18.55
C ASP A 93 -10.57 -4.20 18.55
N PRO A 94 -11.49 -4.39 19.51
CA PRO A 94 -12.60 -3.47 19.69
C PRO A 94 -12.09 -2.09 20.10
N TRP A 95 -12.78 -1.04 19.64
CA TRP A 95 -12.45 0.35 19.91
C TRP A 95 -13.50 1.00 20.81
N ALA A 96 -13.12 2.08 21.50
CA ALA A 96 -13.92 2.69 22.55
C ALA A 96 -15.28 3.26 22.07
N ASP A 97 -15.39 3.57 20.78
CA ASP A 97 -16.58 4.13 20.13
C ASP A 97 -17.43 3.08 19.39
N GLY A 98 -17.23 1.79 19.69
CA GLY A 98 -17.98 0.68 19.07
C GLY A 98 -17.40 0.21 17.74
N ARG A 99 -16.39 0.88 17.18
CA ARG A 99 -15.68 0.43 15.98
C ARG A 99 -14.80 -0.78 16.27
N THR A 100 -14.37 -1.48 15.21
CA THR A 100 -13.37 -2.54 15.29
C THR A 100 -12.12 -2.14 14.51
N ARG A 101 -10.96 -2.10 15.17
CA ARG A 101 -9.67 -1.80 14.55
C ARG A 101 -9.06 -3.07 13.96
N VAL A 102 -8.74 -3.06 12.67
CA VAL A 102 -7.94 -4.07 12.00
C VAL A 102 -6.55 -3.49 11.70
N ALA A 103 -5.54 -3.95 12.42
CA ALA A 103 -4.16 -3.49 12.27
C ALA A 103 -3.38 -4.42 11.32
N ILE A 104 -2.79 -3.88 10.25
CA ILE A 104 -2.09 -4.63 9.22
C ILE A 104 -0.61 -4.25 9.22
N PHE A 105 0.25 -5.20 9.58
CA PHE A 105 1.69 -4.99 9.56
C PHE A 105 2.27 -5.27 8.17
N MET A 106 3.12 -4.37 7.69
CA MET A 106 3.80 -4.47 6.40
C MET A 106 5.28 -4.75 6.62
N SER A 107 5.75 -5.89 6.13
CA SER A 107 7.18 -6.21 6.09
C SER A 107 7.90 -5.40 5.01
N PRO A 108 9.23 -5.21 5.07
CA PRO A 108 10.01 -4.57 4.01
C PRO A 108 9.86 -5.22 2.63
N LEU A 109 9.42 -6.48 2.55
CA LEU A 109 9.20 -7.19 1.30
C LEU A 109 7.84 -6.88 0.66
N ASN A 110 6.89 -6.31 1.39
CA ASN A 110 5.56 -5.97 0.89
C ASN A 110 5.57 -4.74 -0.04
N VAL A 111 4.49 -4.55 -0.81
CA VAL A 111 4.26 -3.27 -1.52
C VAL A 111 3.84 -2.24 -0.50
N HIS A 112 4.54 -1.10 -0.48
CA HIS A 112 4.30 -0.04 0.50
C HIS A 112 3.38 1.09 0.01
N VAL A 113 2.89 0.98 -1.23
CA VAL A 113 1.83 1.86 -1.72
C VAL A 113 0.52 1.44 -1.09
N ASN A 114 -0.13 2.37 -0.40
CA ASN A 114 -1.41 2.14 0.25
C ASN A 114 -2.57 2.61 -0.62
N ARG A 115 -3.72 1.95 -0.43
CA ARG A 115 -4.91 2.14 -1.25
C ARG A 115 -6.12 2.54 -0.41
N ALA A 116 -7.08 3.25 -1.01
CA ALA A 116 -8.33 3.63 -0.39
C ALA A 116 -9.12 2.36 -0.02
N PRO A 117 -9.51 2.17 1.26
CA PRO A 117 -10.23 0.98 1.68
C PRO A 117 -11.70 0.97 1.22
N VAL A 118 -12.24 2.15 0.91
CA VAL A 118 -13.63 2.38 0.47
C VAL A 118 -13.66 3.40 -0.67
N ALA A 119 -14.76 3.41 -1.44
CA ALA A 119 -15.08 4.52 -2.34
C ALA A 119 -15.75 5.66 -1.54
N GLY A 120 -15.47 6.90 -1.90
CA GLY A 120 -16.00 8.05 -1.16
C GLY A 120 -15.26 9.35 -1.44
N THR A 121 -15.42 10.30 -0.52
CA THR A 121 -14.68 11.58 -0.53
C THR A 121 -13.72 11.60 0.65
N ILE A 122 -12.45 11.92 0.41
CA ILE A 122 -11.47 12.14 1.49
C ILE A 122 -11.85 13.43 2.21
N THR A 123 -12.28 13.35 3.46
CA THR A 123 -12.68 14.52 4.25
C THR A 123 -11.52 15.12 5.04
N SER A 124 -10.55 14.30 5.44
CA SER A 124 -9.35 14.74 6.17
C SER A 124 -8.12 13.91 5.83
N VAL A 125 -6.96 14.57 5.86
CA VAL A 125 -5.62 13.97 5.78
C VAL A 125 -4.73 14.72 6.77
N GLU A 126 -4.61 14.20 7.99
CA GLU A 126 -3.91 14.87 9.08
C GLU A 126 -2.57 14.19 9.37
N HIS A 127 -1.48 14.96 9.34
CA HIS A 127 -0.17 14.49 9.76
C HIS A 127 0.03 14.73 11.25
N VAL A 128 0.30 13.65 11.98
CA VAL A 128 0.57 13.69 13.43
C VAL A 128 2.04 13.31 13.65
N PRO A 129 2.89 14.24 14.12
CA PRO A 129 4.27 13.93 14.44
C PRO A 129 4.37 12.98 15.64
N GLY A 130 5.39 12.13 15.67
CA GLY A 130 5.56 11.15 16.74
C GLY A 130 6.94 10.49 16.75
N GLY A 131 7.07 9.44 17.57
CA GLY A 131 8.28 8.64 17.71
C GLY A 131 8.57 7.69 16.53
N PHE A 132 9.58 6.84 16.72
CA PHE A 132 10.13 5.99 15.66
C PHE A 132 10.46 4.57 16.15
N VAL A 133 9.60 3.99 16.99
CA VAL A 133 9.80 2.60 17.43
C VAL A 133 9.43 1.62 16.29
N PRO A 134 9.93 0.37 16.30
CA PRO A 134 9.50 -0.61 15.31
C PRO A 134 7.97 -0.79 15.28
N ALA A 135 7.37 -0.83 14.09
CA ALA A 135 5.91 -0.83 13.91
C ALA A 135 5.18 -2.06 14.49
N PHE A 136 5.92 -3.13 14.82
CA PHE A 136 5.36 -4.31 15.49
C PHE A 136 5.29 -4.17 17.02
N ASN A 137 5.88 -3.12 17.60
CA ASN A 137 5.84 -2.85 19.04
C ASN A 137 4.53 -2.14 19.42
N LYS A 138 4.00 -2.43 20.61
CA LYS A 138 2.81 -1.76 21.18
C LYS A 138 2.97 -0.24 21.28
N ASP A 139 4.19 0.23 21.50
CA ASP A 139 4.47 1.68 21.56
C ASP A 139 4.38 2.41 20.21
N SER A 140 4.22 1.68 19.10
CA SER A 140 4.11 2.28 17.77
C SER A 140 2.87 3.16 17.57
N ASP A 141 1.88 3.08 18.46
CA ASP A 141 0.73 3.99 18.49
C ASP A 141 1.16 5.44 18.80
N LYS A 142 2.39 5.66 19.28
CA LYS A 142 2.99 6.99 19.49
C LYS A 142 3.91 7.41 18.35
N ASN A 143 4.05 6.60 17.31
CA ASN A 143 4.86 6.96 16.16
C ASN A 143 4.19 8.03 15.30
N GLU A 144 5.01 8.63 14.44
CA GLU A 144 4.52 9.45 13.35
C GLU A 144 3.46 8.70 12.53
N ARG A 145 2.35 9.38 12.26
CA ARG A 145 1.22 8.83 11.52
C ARG A 145 0.54 9.84 10.63
N VAL A 146 -0.20 9.34 9.65
CA VAL A 146 -1.18 10.12 8.89
C VAL A 146 -2.55 9.49 9.10
N VAL A 147 -3.49 10.29 9.58
CA VAL A 147 -4.89 9.91 9.80
C VAL A 147 -5.70 10.36 8.60
N TRP A 148 -6.47 9.43 8.03
CA TRP A 148 -7.34 9.65 6.90
C TRP A 148 -8.78 9.41 7.30
N HIS A 149 -9.67 10.28 6.84
CA HIS A 149 -11.11 10.09 6.95
C HIS A 149 -11.73 10.05 5.55
N PHE A 150 -12.61 9.08 5.33
CA PHE A 150 -13.34 8.89 4.09
C PHE A 150 -14.84 8.94 4.37
N ASP A 151 -15.52 9.93 3.82
CA ASP A 151 -16.98 9.97 3.77
C ASP A 151 -17.47 8.99 2.69
N SER A 152 -18.11 7.91 3.14
CA SER A 152 -18.49 6.77 2.32
C SER A 152 -19.94 6.36 2.55
N ALA A 153 -20.45 5.43 1.72
CA ALA A 153 -21.78 4.86 1.91
C ALA A 153 -21.96 4.10 3.25
N LEU A 154 -20.87 3.77 3.94
CA LEU A 154 -20.88 3.12 5.26
C LEU A 154 -20.77 4.14 6.42
N GLY A 155 -20.76 5.44 6.11
CA GLY A 155 -20.38 6.49 7.03
C GLY A 155 -18.88 6.80 6.96
N ASP A 156 -18.36 7.42 8.02
CA ASP A 156 -16.95 7.76 8.14
C ASP A 156 -16.09 6.50 8.33
N ILE A 157 -15.12 6.34 7.44
CA ILE A 157 -14.09 5.29 7.55
C ILE A 157 -12.77 5.94 7.88
N GLU A 158 -12.19 5.55 9.02
CA GLU A 158 -10.87 6.01 9.43
C GLU A 158 -9.81 5.00 9.01
N MET A 159 -8.73 5.51 8.41
CA MET A 159 -7.52 4.75 8.13
C MET A 159 -6.32 5.49 8.68
N VAL A 160 -5.44 4.80 9.40
CA VAL A 160 -4.23 5.39 9.97
C VAL A 160 -3.00 4.70 9.41
N GLN A 161 -2.16 5.47 8.73
CA GLN A 161 -0.85 5.03 8.30
C GLN A 161 0.15 5.33 9.42
N ILE A 162 0.91 4.33 9.86
CA ILE A 162 1.87 4.48 10.96
C ILE A 162 3.26 4.11 10.46
N ALA A 163 4.19 5.06 10.56
CA ALA A 163 5.58 4.83 10.22
C ALA A 163 6.27 4.04 11.33
N GLY A 164 7.15 3.11 10.95
CA GLY A 164 8.00 2.36 11.86
C GLY A 164 9.27 3.11 12.23
N ALA A 165 10.38 2.37 12.36
CA ALA A 165 11.66 2.95 12.72
C ALA A 165 12.18 3.85 11.59
N VAL A 166 12.18 5.16 11.88
CA VAL A 166 12.73 6.36 11.18
C VAL A 166 11.64 7.34 10.70
N ALA A 167 11.94 8.63 10.91
CA ALA A 167 11.07 9.78 10.68
C ALA A 167 10.80 10.17 9.22
N ARG A 168 9.63 10.82 9.02
CA ARG A 168 9.14 11.57 7.85
C ARG A 168 8.99 10.75 6.58
N ARG A 169 8.25 9.65 6.71
CA ARG A 169 8.18 8.59 5.71
C ARG A 169 6.83 8.36 5.07
N ILE A 170 5.77 8.95 5.61
CA ILE A 170 4.44 8.84 5.02
C ILE A 170 4.28 9.93 3.98
N VAL A 171 3.90 9.53 2.77
CA VAL A 171 3.73 10.42 1.62
C VAL A 171 2.28 10.31 1.15
N PRO A 172 1.41 11.22 1.61
CA PRO A 172 0.09 11.38 1.04
C PRO A 172 0.18 11.73 -0.45
N TYR A 173 -0.63 11.10 -1.29
CA TYR A 173 -0.72 11.41 -2.72
C TYR A 173 -1.89 12.30 -3.07
N LEU A 174 -2.93 12.31 -2.23
CA LEU A 174 -4.20 12.96 -2.47
C LEU A 174 -4.53 13.89 -1.30
N PRO A 175 -5.02 15.12 -1.55
CA PRO A 175 -5.50 16.01 -0.51
C PRO A 175 -6.95 15.70 -0.11
N ALA A 176 -7.40 16.29 1.01
CA ALA A 176 -8.81 16.36 1.36
C ALA A 176 -9.65 17.03 0.26
N GLY A 177 -10.93 16.67 0.18
CA GLY A 177 -11.86 17.04 -0.89
C GLY A 177 -11.80 16.14 -2.14
N THR A 178 -10.83 15.23 -2.23
CA THR A 178 -10.67 14.35 -3.39
C THR A 178 -11.67 13.18 -3.34
N LYS A 179 -12.40 12.96 -4.45
CA LYS A 179 -13.19 11.73 -4.64
C LYS A 179 -12.30 10.58 -5.05
N VAL A 180 -12.49 9.41 -4.44
CA VAL A 180 -11.73 8.20 -4.71
C VAL A 180 -12.64 7.02 -4.96
N ALA A 181 -12.24 6.14 -5.88
CA ALA A 181 -12.78 4.80 -6.00
C ALA A 181 -12.10 3.87 -4.98
N GLN A 182 -12.79 2.80 -4.62
CA GLN A 182 -12.22 1.77 -3.76
C GLN A 182 -10.99 1.15 -4.44
N GLY A 183 -9.87 1.07 -3.73
CA GLY A 183 -8.61 0.58 -4.26
C GLY A 183 -7.72 1.62 -4.95
N ASP A 184 -8.15 2.88 -5.06
CA ASP A 184 -7.31 3.97 -5.56
C ASP A 184 -6.08 4.19 -4.69
N ARG A 185 -4.98 4.65 -5.28
CA ARG A 185 -3.71 4.86 -4.56
C ARG A 185 -3.75 6.16 -3.77
N VAL A 186 -3.67 6.08 -2.45
CA VAL A 186 -3.80 7.23 -1.55
C VAL A 186 -2.46 7.72 -1.00
N GLY A 187 -1.46 6.84 -0.90
CA GLY A 187 -0.15 7.24 -0.39
C GLY A 187 0.89 6.13 -0.40
N LEU A 188 2.02 6.41 0.24
CA LEU A 188 3.15 5.49 0.43
C LEU A 188 3.68 5.65 1.85
N ILE A 189 3.99 4.54 2.51
CA ILE A 189 4.76 4.56 3.76
C ILE A 189 6.16 4.01 3.47
N ARG A 190 7.20 4.83 3.63
CA ARG A 190 8.56 4.33 3.40
C ARG A 190 8.98 3.46 4.60
N LEU A 191 9.56 2.30 4.31
CA LEU A 191 10.32 1.40 5.18
C LEU A 191 9.73 1.14 6.60
N GLY A 192 9.07 -0.02 6.75
CA GLY A 192 8.57 -0.55 8.02
C GLY A 192 7.29 0.15 8.44
N SER A 193 6.16 -0.53 8.37
CA SER A 193 4.89 0.16 8.53
C SER A 193 3.77 -0.71 9.07
N ARG A 194 2.76 -0.02 9.59
CA ARG A 194 1.46 -0.56 9.94
C ARG A 194 0.39 0.32 9.31
N VAL A 195 -0.71 -0.27 8.87
CA VAL A 195 -1.91 0.46 8.50
C VAL A 195 -3.08 -0.08 9.28
N ASP A 196 -3.77 0.81 9.97
CA ASP A 196 -4.97 0.50 10.73
C ASP A 196 -6.19 0.96 9.95
N VAL A 197 -7.24 0.14 9.94
CA VAL A 197 -8.57 0.50 9.43
C VAL A 197 -9.58 0.29 10.55
N TYR A 198 -10.45 1.27 10.76
CA TYR A 198 -11.51 1.19 11.74
C TYR A 198 -12.82 0.86 11.03
N LEU A 199 -13.30 -0.36 11.22
CA LEU A 199 -14.60 -0.79 10.72
C LEU A 199 -15.71 -0.15 11.57
N PRO A 200 -16.77 0.40 10.95
CA PRO A 200 -17.93 0.94 11.65
C PRO A 200 -18.59 -0.07 12.59
N GLU A 201 -19.32 0.44 13.58
CA GLU A 201 -20.14 -0.39 14.46
C GLU A 201 -21.09 -1.27 13.64
N GLY A 202 -21.26 -2.53 14.06
CA GLY A 202 -22.10 -3.52 13.39
C GLY A 202 -21.45 -4.20 12.18
N ILE A 203 -20.25 -3.79 11.74
CA ILE A 203 -19.51 -4.46 10.67
C ILE A 203 -18.43 -5.36 11.27
N ALA A 204 -18.64 -6.68 11.18
CA ALA A 204 -17.67 -7.67 11.65
C ALA A 204 -16.49 -7.83 10.67
N PRO A 205 -15.26 -8.03 11.16
CA PRO A 205 -14.09 -8.27 10.32
C PRO A 205 -14.16 -9.66 9.66
N ALA A 206 -13.88 -9.72 8.36
CA ALA A 206 -13.84 -10.96 7.56
C ALA A 206 -12.46 -11.60 7.44
N VAL A 207 -11.49 -11.10 8.20
CA VAL A 207 -10.10 -11.59 8.24
C VAL A 207 -9.73 -12.06 9.64
N SER A 208 -8.71 -12.90 9.73
CA SER A 208 -8.17 -13.39 11.01
C SER A 208 -6.76 -12.86 11.29
N VAL A 209 -6.38 -12.78 12.57
CA VAL A 209 -4.99 -12.47 12.96
C VAL A 209 -4.04 -13.51 12.34
N GLY A 210 -2.95 -13.05 11.74
CA GLY A 210 -2.00 -13.88 10.99
C GLY A 210 -2.33 -14.05 9.50
N GLU A 211 -3.50 -13.61 9.05
CA GLU A 211 -3.90 -13.69 7.65
C GLU A 211 -3.13 -12.69 6.78
N LYS A 212 -2.69 -13.12 5.59
CA LYS A 212 -2.03 -12.25 4.62
C LYS A 212 -3.05 -11.40 3.88
N THR A 213 -2.78 -10.11 3.78
CA THR A 213 -3.62 -9.15 3.04
C THR A 213 -2.87 -8.58 1.84
N VAL A 214 -3.62 -8.21 0.80
CA VAL A 214 -3.15 -7.53 -0.40
C VAL A 214 -3.92 -6.22 -0.56
N ALA A 215 -3.20 -5.10 -0.65
CA ALA A 215 -3.82 -3.77 -0.75
C ALA A 215 -4.73 -3.68 -1.97
N GLY A 216 -5.92 -3.14 -1.80
CA GLY A 216 -6.92 -3.02 -2.85
C GLY A 216 -7.52 -4.35 -3.29
N VAL A 217 -7.30 -5.47 -2.60
CA VAL A 217 -7.82 -6.79 -3.02
C VAL A 217 -8.48 -7.56 -1.88
N THR A 218 -7.80 -7.69 -0.74
CA THR A 218 -8.34 -8.52 0.36
C THR A 218 -9.53 -7.82 1.00
N ARG A 219 -10.68 -8.51 1.08
CA ARG A 219 -11.87 -8.04 1.78
C ARG A 219 -11.63 -7.97 3.29
N LEU A 220 -12.15 -6.94 3.97
CA LEU A 220 -12.02 -6.78 5.43
C LEU A 220 -13.35 -6.93 6.19
N ASP A 221 -14.51 -6.80 5.54
CA ASP A 221 -15.82 -6.82 6.21
C ASP A 221 -16.64 -8.08 5.90
N HIS A 222 -17.46 -8.59 6.82
CA HIS A 222 -18.54 -9.53 6.49
C HIS A 222 -19.75 -8.77 5.91
N VAL A 223 -20.59 -9.46 5.12
CA VAL A 223 -21.85 -8.87 4.59
C VAL A 223 -22.84 -8.77 5.74
#